data_AF-J9FT28-F1
#
_entry.id   AF-J9FT28-F1
#
_cell.length_a   1.000
_cell.length_b   1.000
_cell.length_c   1.000
_cell.angle_alpha   90.00
_cell.angle_beta   90.00
_cell.angle_gamma   90.00
#
_symmetry.space_group_name_H-M   'P 1'
#
loop_
_entity.id
_entity.type
_entity.pdbx_description
1 polymer ?
#
loop_
_entity_poly.entity_id
_entity_poly.type
_entity_poly.pdbx_seq_one_letter_code
_entity_poly.pdbx_strand_id
1 'polypeptide(L)'
;MAASGHDITKQLYISKKAHLILPTHRVLDAAYEASKGSGKIGTTGKGIGPTYTDKISRNGIRVGDLLHNFDEKYAVAKAKHEAILRSLNYQYDITEIEAQWMDALNYLK
;
A
#
# COMPACT_ATOMS: atom_id res chain seq x y z
N MET A 1 -11.31 14.79 15.31
CA MET A 1 -12.61 14.14 15.60
C MET A 1 -13.05 13.39 14.35
N ALA A 2 -13.68 12.22 14.49
CA ALA A 2 -14.35 11.59 13.36
C ALA A 2 -15.53 12.48 12.91
N ALA A 3 -15.92 12.38 11.63
CA ALA A 3 -17.11 13.07 11.11
C ALA A 3 -18.39 12.75 11.88
N SER A 4 -18.41 11.64 12.62
CA SER A 4 -19.50 11.22 13.51
C SER A 4 -19.48 11.87 14.90
N GLY A 5 -18.60 12.84 15.17
CA GLY A 5 -18.47 13.53 16.45
C GLY A 5 -17.72 12.76 17.54
N HIS A 6 -17.30 11.52 17.25
CA HIS A 6 -16.55 10.70 18.21
C HIS A 6 -15.04 11.01 18.18
N ASP A 7 -14.45 11.13 19.35
CA ASP A 7 -13.00 11.30 19.52
C ASP A 7 -12.27 9.95 19.46
N ILE A 8 -11.97 9.52 18.23
CA ILE A 8 -11.34 8.21 17.96
C ILE A 8 -9.86 8.14 18.38
N THR A 9 -9.18 9.28 18.55
CA THR A 9 -7.73 9.30 18.84
C THR A 9 -7.40 8.74 20.22
N LYS A 10 -8.37 8.77 21.15
CA LYS A 10 -8.23 8.21 22.51
C LYS A 10 -8.50 6.71 22.59
N GLN A 11 -9.08 6.11 21.54
CA GLN A 11 -9.56 4.73 21.56
C GLN A 11 -8.91 3.86 20.49
N LEU A 12 -8.36 4.47 19.43
CA LEU A 12 -7.71 3.75 18.34
C LEU A 12 -6.23 3.53 18.65
N TYR A 13 -5.83 2.26 18.68
CA TYR A 13 -4.44 1.85 18.82
C TYR A 13 -4.00 1.12 17.55
N ILE A 14 -2.86 1.53 17.00
CA ILE A 14 -2.29 0.92 15.79
C ILE A 14 -1.01 0.19 16.17
N SER A 15 -0.94 -1.10 15.83
CA SER A 15 0.25 -1.91 16.10
C SER A 15 1.42 -1.46 15.21
N LYS A 16 2.59 -1.26 15.80
CA LYS A 16 3.86 -1.02 15.08
C LYS A 16 4.21 -2.15 14.10
N LYS A 17 3.67 -3.36 14.29
CA LYS A 17 3.90 -4.53 13.43
C LYS A 17 2.91 -4.62 12.26
N ALA A 18 1.88 -3.78 12.22
CA ALA A 18 0.93 -3.74 11.12
C ALA A 18 1.65 -3.36 9.83
N HIS A 19 1.35 -4.06 8.74
CA HIS A 19 1.90 -3.75 7.42
C HIS A 19 1.03 -2.70 6.73
N LEU A 20 1.69 -1.78 6.04
CA LEU A 20 1.03 -0.71 5.30
C LEU A 20 0.64 -1.22 3.91
N ILE A 21 -0.55 -0.86 3.47
CA ILE A 21 -0.94 -1.01 2.07
C ILE A 21 -0.39 0.22 1.33
N LEU A 22 0.57 0.00 0.42
CA LEU A 22 1.16 1.05 -0.39
C LEU A 22 0.25 1.39 -1.58
N PRO A 23 0.34 2.62 -2.14
CA PRO A 23 -0.40 2.99 -3.35
C PRO A 23 -0.18 2.03 -4.52
N THR A 24 1.07 1.57 -4.70
CA THR A 24 1.46 0.60 -5.73
C THR A 24 0.79 -0.76 -5.57
N HIS A 25 0.41 -1.17 -4.35
CA HIS A 25 -0.29 -2.46 -4.16
C HIS A 25 -1.66 -2.46 -4.82
N ARG A 26 -2.38 -1.32 -4.82
CA ARG A 26 -3.68 -1.22 -5.49
C ARG A 26 -3.53 -1.39 -7.00
N VAL A 27 -2.50 -0.78 -7.57
CA VAL A 27 -2.19 -0.92 -8.99
C VAL A 27 -1.78 -2.35 -9.34
N LEU A 28 -0.93 -2.97 -8.52
CA LEU A 28 -0.54 -4.37 -8.72
C LEU A 28 -1.72 -5.33 -8.69
N ASP A 29 -2.67 -5.13 -7.77
CA ASP A 29 -3.90 -5.93 -7.69
C ASP A 29 -4.69 -5.86 -9.00
N ALA A 30 -4.89 -4.64 -9.51
CA ALA A 30 -5.55 -4.41 -10.79
C ALA A 30 -4.77 -5.00 -11.98
N ALA A 31 -3.44 -4.86 -11.99
CA ALA A 31 -2.59 -5.40 -13.04
C ALA A 31 -2.61 -6.93 -13.07
N TYR A 32 -2.57 -7.59 -11.90
CA TYR A 32 -2.67 -9.04 -11.82
C TYR A 32 -4.03 -9.54 -12.30
N GLU A 33 -5.13 -8.90 -11.89
CA GLU A 33 -6.47 -9.26 -12.38
C GLU A 33 -6.60 -9.04 -13.89
N ALA A 34 -6.06 -7.95 -14.43
CA ALA A 34 -6.05 -7.69 -15.87
C ALA A 34 -5.26 -8.77 -16.62
N SER A 35 -4.09 -9.17 -16.11
CA SER A 35 -3.23 -10.19 -16.72
C SER A 35 -3.87 -11.58 -16.79
N LYS A 36 -4.85 -11.87 -15.91
CA LYS A 36 -5.55 -13.16 -15.86
C LYS A 36 -6.68 -13.31 -16.88
N GLY A 37 -7.08 -12.25 -17.58
CA GLY A 37 -8.09 -12.32 -18.64
C GLY A 37 -9.43 -12.90 -18.17
N SER A 38 -9.80 -14.10 -18.65
CA SER A 38 -11.02 -14.81 -18.25
C SER A 38 -10.92 -15.51 -16.89
N GLY A 39 -9.71 -15.71 -16.36
CA GLY A 39 -9.43 -16.32 -15.06
C GLY A 39 -9.36 -15.33 -13.89
N LYS A 40 -10.11 -14.22 -13.98
CA LYS A 40 -10.17 -13.21 -12.92
C LYS A 40 -10.71 -13.81 -11.62
N ILE A 41 -10.14 -13.41 -10.50
CA ILE A 41 -10.60 -13.83 -9.18
C ILE A 41 -11.81 -12.97 -8.77
N GLY A 42 -11.85 -11.69 -9.17
CA GLY A 42 -12.82 -10.72 -8.69
C GLY A 42 -12.34 -10.06 -7.39
N THR A 43 -11.12 -9.52 -7.39
CA THR A 43 -10.59 -8.84 -6.20
C THR A 43 -11.29 -7.51 -5.96
N THR A 44 -11.16 -6.98 -4.73
CA THR A 44 -11.73 -5.66 -4.38
C THR A 44 -10.89 -4.48 -4.89
N GLY A 45 -9.75 -4.74 -5.54
CA GLY A 45 -8.83 -3.71 -6.06
C GLY A 45 -8.17 -2.86 -4.97
N LYS A 46 -8.16 -3.34 -3.73
CA LYS A 46 -7.63 -2.61 -2.56
C LYS A 46 -6.17 -2.93 -2.27
N GLY A 47 -5.51 -3.80 -3.04
CA GLY A 47 -4.10 -4.12 -2.83
C GLY A 47 -3.84 -5.08 -1.68
N ILE A 48 -4.88 -5.78 -1.19
CA ILE A 48 -4.77 -6.70 -0.06
C ILE A 48 -3.83 -7.86 -0.41
N GLY A 49 -4.05 -8.51 -1.56
CA GLY A 49 -3.22 -9.62 -2.03
C GLY A 49 -1.74 -9.24 -2.11
N PRO A 50 -1.37 -8.21 -2.90
CA PRO A 50 0.03 -7.75 -2.99
C PRO A 50 0.64 -7.39 -1.64
N THR A 51 -0.11 -6.76 -0.72
CA THR A 51 0.37 -6.43 0.64
C THR A 51 0.75 -7.69 1.42
N TYR A 52 -0.07 -8.75 1.35
CA TYR A 52 0.25 -10.01 2.02
C TYR A 52 1.41 -10.75 1.35
N THR A 53 1.56 -10.67 0.03
CA THR A 53 2.75 -11.18 -0.67
C THR A 53 4.02 -10.50 -0.19
N ASP A 54 3.99 -9.18 0.00
CA ASP A 54 5.12 -8.42 0.51
C ASP A 54 5.44 -8.72 1.98
N LYS A 55 4.41 -8.93 2.80
CA LYS A 55 4.57 -9.42 4.17
C LYS A 55 5.27 -10.78 4.21
N ILE A 56 4.83 -11.73 3.38
CA ILE A 56 5.40 -13.10 3.36
C ILE A 56 6.82 -13.09 2.80
N SER A 57 7.07 -12.29 1.75
CA SER A 57 8.40 -12.13 1.15
C SER A 57 9.35 -11.26 1.96
N ARG A 58 8.92 -10.74 3.12
CA ARG A 58 9.70 -9.87 4.03
C ARG A 58 10.16 -8.56 3.40
N ASN A 59 9.42 -8.06 2.40
CA ASN A 59 9.69 -6.79 1.73
C ASN A 59 8.68 -5.69 2.09
N GLY A 60 7.59 -6.04 2.78
CA GLY A 60 6.56 -5.08 3.13
C GLY A 60 6.98 -4.09 4.22
N ILE A 61 6.47 -2.86 4.10
CA ILE A 61 6.70 -1.78 5.06
C ILE A 61 5.69 -1.86 6.20
N ARG A 62 6.14 -1.63 7.43
CA ARG A 62 5.33 -1.66 8.64
C ARG A 62 5.16 -0.26 9.23
N VAL A 63 4.14 -0.08 10.05
CA VAL A 63 3.91 1.19 10.79
C VAL A 63 5.14 1.60 11.60
N GLY A 64 5.84 0.65 12.23
CA GLY A 64 7.06 0.93 12.98
C GLY A 64 8.22 1.44 12.12
N ASP A 65 8.23 1.17 10.82
CA ASP A 65 9.27 1.66 9.90
C ASP A 65 9.11 3.16 9.60
N LEU A 66 7.95 3.75 9.88
CA LEU A 66 7.71 5.20 9.72
C LEU A 66 8.67 6.06 10.55
N LEU A 67 9.20 5.50 11.63
CA LEU A 67 10.12 6.17 12.54
C LEU A 67 11.60 5.94 12.17
N HIS A 68 11.89 5.01 11.24
CA HIS A 68 13.25 4.56 10.94
C HIS A 68 13.45 4.20 9.46
N ASN A 69 14.18 5.05 8.73
CA ASN A 69 14.58 4.86 7.33
C ASN A 69 13.38 4.61 6.39
N PHE A 70 12.28 5.31 6.63
CA PHE A 70 11.04 5.13 5.87
C PHE A 70 11.23 5.44 4.38
N ASP A 71 11.83 6.58 4.05
CA ASP A 71 11.94 7.04 2.65
C ASP A 71 12.75 6.06 1.79
N GLU A 72 13.84 5.51 2.34
CA GLU A 72 14.67 4.50 1.67
C GLU A 72 13.88 3.20 1.46
N LYS A 73 13.23 2.68 2.51
CA LYS A 73 12.41 1.46 2.42
C LYS A 73 11.26 1.63 1.43
N TYR A 74 10.64 2.80 1.44
CA TYR A 74 9.56 3.14 0.52
C TYR A 74 10.05 3.19 -0.93
N ALA A 75 11.17 3.86 -1.20
CA ALA A 75 11.77 3.91 -2.53
C ALA A 75 12.10 2.51 -3.06
N VAL A 76 12.69 1.65 -2.23
CA VAL A 76 13.01 0.25 -2.60
C VAL A 76 11.75 -0.55 -2.90
N ALA A 77 10.74 -0.50 -2.04
CA ALA A 77 9.47 -1.20 -2.25
C ALA A 77 8.75 -0.70 -3.50
N LYS A 78 8.68 0.63 -3.69
CA LYS A 78 8.09 1.26 -4.87
C LYS A 78 8.81 0.79 -6.14
N ALA A 79 10.13 0.92 -6.22
CA ALA A 79 10.91 0.51 -7.40
C ALA A 79 10.67 -0.96 -7.79
N LYS A 80 10.60 -1.86 -6.79
CA LYS A 80 10.27 -3.27 -7.03
C LYS A 80 8.88 -3.44 -7.63
N HIS A 81 7.88 -2.74 -7.10
CA HIS A 81 6.52 -2.78 -7.64
C HIS A 81 6.44 -2.20 -9.05
N GLU A 82 7.12 -1.09 -9.32
CA GLU A 82 7.18 -0.51 -10.66
C GLU A 82 7.83 -1.45 -11.67
N ALA A 83 8.88 -2.19 -11.28
CA ALA A 83 9.51 -3.20 -12.13
C ALA A 83 8.52 -4.32 -12.52
N ILE A 84 7.70 -4.77 -11.57
CA ILE A 84 6.65 -5.75 -11.85
C ILE A 84 5.60 -5.16 -12.81
N LEU A 85 5.12 -3.95 -12.54
CA LEU A 85 4.13 -3.28 -13.39
C LEU A 85 4.64 -3.09 -14.83
N ARG A 86 5.92 -2.73 -14.99
CA ARG A 86 6.58 -2.67 -16.30
C ARG A 86 6.62 -4.02 -17.00
N SER A 87 6.92 -5.10 -16.27
CA SER A 87 6.93 -6.46 -16.84
C SER A 87 5.54 -6.93 -17.30
N LEU A 88 4.48 -6.40 -16.68
CA LEU A 88 3.10 -6.64 -17.07
C LEU A 88 2.59 -5.68 -18.16
N ASN A 89 3.44 -4.76 -18.63
CA ASN A 89 3.09 -3.67 -19.55
C ASN A 89 1.85 -2.88 -19.08
N TYR A 90 1.72 -2.69 -17.77
CA TYR A 90 0.55 -2.04 -17.18
C TYR A 90 0.81 -0.56 -16.98
N GLN A 91 -0.04 0.29 -17.57
CA GLN A 91 0.01 1.73 -17.38
C GLN A 91 -0.69 2.12 -16.08
N TYR A 92 -0.09 3.05 -15.33
CA TYR A 92 -0.64 3.53 -14.08
C TYR A 92 -0.20 4.97 -13.81
N ASP A 93 -1.01 5.66 -13.03
CA ASP A 93 -0.67 6.92 -12.41
C ASP A 93 -1.08 6.83 -10.94
N ILE A 94 -0.12 7.06 -10.04
CA ILE A 94 -0.34 7.07 -8.59
C ILE A 94 -0.06 8.43 -7.98
N THR A 95 0.21 9.47 -8.76
CA THR A 95 0.71 10.75 -8.27
C THR A 95 -0.20 11.35 -7.18
N GLU A 96 -1.51 11.41 -7.46
CA GLU A 96 -2.47 11.99 -6.51
C GLU A 96 -2.67 11.12 -5.27
N ILE A 97 -2.85 9.81 -5.45
CA ILE A 97 -3.07 8.88 -4.35
C ILE A 97 -1.82 8.72 -3.46
N GLU A 98 -0.63 8.81 -4.05
CA GLU A 98 0.63 8.78 -3.34
C GLU A 98 0.78 10.03 -2.47
N ALA A 99 0.46 11.22 -2.99
CA ALA A 99 0.45 12.44 -2.21
C ALA A 99 -0.50 12.36 -1.00
N GLN A 100 -1.75 11.97 -1.24
CA GLN A 100 -2.75 11.79 -0.17
C GLN A 100 -2.31 10.73 0.86
N TRP A 101 -1.67 9.66 0.40
CA TRP A 101 -1.18 8.61 1.27
C TRP A 101 0.00 9.08 2.13
N MET A 102 0.93 9.86 1.57
CA MET A 102 2.03 10.46 2.32
C MET A 102 1.53 11.44 3.38
N ASP A 103 0.53 12.27 3.06
CA ASP A 103 -0.08 13.17 4.03
C ASP A 103 -0.73 12.39 5.19
N ALA A 104 -1.43 11.30 4.88
CA ALA A 104 -2.01 10.42 5.89
C ALA A 104 -0.94 9.76 6.79
N LEU A 105 0.23 9.42 6.24
CA LEU A 105 1.34 8.90 7.04
C LEU A 105 1.95 9.95 7.96
N ASN A 106 2.04 11.20 7.52
CA ASN A 106 2.50 12.29 8.37
C ASN A 106 1.55 12.57 9.52
N TYR A 107 0.23 12.44 9.30
CA TYR A 107 -0.76 12.50 10.38
C TYR A 107 -0.65 11.33 11.39
N LEU A 108 -0.11 10.19 10.96
CA LEU A 108 0.06 9.01 11.81
C LEU A 108 1.32 9.07 12.71
N LYS A 109 2.30 9.90 12.34
CA LYS A 109 3.54 10.12 13.13
C LYS A 109 3.26 10.98 14.36
#